data_AF-A0A925VET9-F1
#
_entry.id   AF-A0A925VET9-F1
#
_cell.length_a   1.000
_cell.length_b   1.000
_cell.length_c   1.000
_cell.angle_alpha   90.00
_cell.angle_beta   90.00
_cell.angle_gamma   90.00
#
_symmetry.space_group_name_H-M   'P 1'
#
loop_
_entity.id
_entity.type
_entity.pdbx_description
1 polymer ?
#
loop_
_entity_poly.entity_id
_entity_poly.type
_entity_poly.pdbx_seq_one_letter_code
_entity_poly.pdbx_strand_id
1 'polypeptide(L)'
;MTDHSERNNHPSRRKLLVVATAGTVAVAAAAAGVLVTNRRGLSKYTEIIRTTWRNGDIVEGSWTAKQRELVRYATLAANSHNTQPWRFQILDRSVMVLPDTGRRLPAVDPDDHHLFASLGCAVENMVEAAPSLGLRAVPTYDVRAQGIRVDLEPAPHATTDLFNAVIHRQSTRTVYDGRPVPPAHLTLLQAAGTAPTVRMLLFTERKEREQILSYLIAGNDAQMKDMAFVKELKSWIRFSYEDALSTRDGLFAKSSGSPVLPSFVGP
;
A
#
# COMPACT_ATOMS: atom_id res chain seq x y z
N MET A 1 -5.18 -54.77 -22.48
CA MET A 1 -5.69 -55.15 -21.15
C MET A 1 -5.16 -54.10 -20.19
N THR A 2 -6.10 -53.40 -19.54
CA THR A 2 -5.98 -52.36 -18.51
C THR A 2 -5.28 -51.03 -18.86
N ASP A 3 -6.15 -50.13 -19.30
CA ASP A 3 -6.12 -48.67 -19.22
C ASP A 3 -6.28 -48.22 -17.76
N HIS A 4 -5.46 -47.26 -17.31
CA HIS A 4 -5.68 -46.53 -16.06
C HIS A 4 -5.48 -45.02 -16.28
N SER A 5 -6.62 -44.38 -16.52
CA SER A 5 -6.84 -42.94 -16.36
C SER A 5 -6.80 -42.54 -14.88
N GLU A 6 -6.01 -41.53 -14.52
CA GLU A 6 -6.30 -40.69 -13.35
C GLU A 6 -6.25 -39.21 -13.75
N ARG A 7 -7.45 -38.65 -13.97
CA ARG A 7 -7.68 -37.22 -14.08
C ARG A 7 -7.89 -36.67 -12.67
N ASN A 8 -6.93 -35.89 -12.18
CA ASN A 8 -7.05 -35.13 -10.94
C ASN A 8 -8.16 -34.08 -11.08
N ASN A 9 -9.25 -34.32 -10.36
CA ASN A 9 -10.44 -33.47 -10.31
C ASN A 9 -10.28 -32.46 -9.16
N HIS A 10 -9.83 -31.23 -9.47
CA HIS A 10 -9.85 -30.14 -8.49
C HIS A 10 -11.30 -29.74 -8.15
N PRO A 11 -11.71 -29.69 -6.87
CA PRO A 11 -13.05 -29.26 -6.53
C PRO A 11 -13.23 -27.77 -6.84
N SER A 12 -14.20 -27.47 -7.70
CA SER A 12 -14.56 -26.13 -8.14
C SER A 12 -15.16 -25.28 -6.99
N ARG A 13 -14.88 -23.97 -7.03
CA ARG A 13 -15.27 -22.92 -6.07
C ARG A 13 -16.77 -22.60 -6.01
N ARG A 14 -17.65 -23.61 -5.99
CA ARG A 14 -19.10 -23.40 -5.82
C ARG A 14 -19.66 -24.50 -4.93
N LYS A 15 -19.82 -24.20 -3.64
CA LYS A 15 -20.83 -24.81 -2.76
C LYS A 15 -20.86 -24.05 -1.43
N LEU A 16 -21.66 -22.99 -1.38
CA LEU A 16 -22.25 -22.51 -0.13
C LEU A 16 -23.63 -21.94 -0.44
N LEU A 17 -24.63 -22.81 -0.52
CA LEU A 17 -26.04 -22.45 -0.34
C LEU A 17 -26.86 -23.73 -0.27
N VAL A 18 -27.70 -23.88 0.79
CA VAL A 18 -28.76 -24.89 1.09
C VAL A 18 -28.75 -25.03 2.64
N VAL A 19 -29.75 -24.70 3.48
CA VAL A 19 -31.22 -24.47 3.40
C VAL A 19 -31.71 -23.61 4.60
N ALA A 20 -32.79 -22.82 4.45
CA ALA A 20 -33.89 -22.70 5.44
C ALA A 20 -35.12 -21.96 4.83
N THR A 21 -36.21 -22.69 4.60
CA THR A 21 -37.41 -22.30 3.82
C THR A 21 -38.54 -21.62 4.58
N ALA A 22 -38.32 -21.06 5.79
CA ALA A 22 -39.23 -20.09 6.40
C ALA A 22 -38.62 -18.68 6.52
N GLY A 23 -37.36 -18.53 6.09
CA GLY A 23 -36.60 -17.28 6.16
C GLY A 23 -36.24 -16.71 4.78
N THR A 24 -36.86 -17.16 3.69
CA THR A 24 -36.47 -16.76 2.32
C THR A 24 -36.63 -15.27 2.07
N VAL A 25 -37.67 -14.63 2.60
CA VAL A 25 -37.85 -13.16 2.51
C VAL A 25 -36.82 -12.43 3.38
N ALA A 26 -36.57 -12.90 4.61
CA ALA A 26 -35.59 -12.28 5.51
C ALA A 26 -34.14 -12.46 5.01
N VAL A 27 -33.80 -13.63 4.48
CA VAL A 27 -32.49 -13.93 3.86
C VAL A 27 -32.34 -13.18 2.53
N ALA A 28 -33.39 -13.08 1.71
CA ALA A 28 -33.35 -12.27 0.49
C ALA A 28 -33.24 -10.77 0.80
N ALA A 29 -33.96 -10.27 1.82
CA ALA A 29 -33.86 -8.89 2.27
C ALA A 29 -32.49 -8.60 2.90
N ALA A 30 -31.92 -9.53 3.68
CA ALA A 30 -30.57 -9.43 4.22
C ALA A 30 -29.52 -9.46 3.10
N ALA A 31 -29.66 -10.36 2.11
CA ALA A 31 -28.77 -10.43 0.95
C ALA A 31 -28.88 -9.18 0.06
N ALA A 32 -30.09 -8.67 -0.17
CA ALA A 32 -30.32 -7.43 -0.89
C ALA A 32 -29.77 -6.23 -0.10
N GLY A 33 -29.93 -6.21 1.22
CA GLY A 33 -29.33 -5.22 2.12
C GLY A 33 -27.82 -5.21 2.02
N VAL A 34 -27.17 -6.38 2.09
CA VAL A 34 -25.72 -6.55 1.91
C VAL A 34 -25.25 -6.10 0.52
N LEU A 35 -26.02 -6.40 -0.54
CA LEU A 35 -25.71 -5.95 -1.90
C LEU A 35 -25.81 -4.42 -2.05
N VAL A 36 -26.84 -3.80 -1.46
CA VAL A 36 -27.04 -2.35 -1.53
C VAL A 36 -26.00 -1.60 -0.69
N THR A 37 -25.68 -2.06 0.53
CA THR A 37 -24.62 -1.47 1.36
C THR A 37 -23.26 -1.58 0.70
N ASN A 38 -22.93 -2.74 0.12
CA ASN A 38 -21.70 -2.92 -0.65
C ASN A 38 -21.65 -2.03 -1.90
N ARG A 39 -22.78 -1.82 -2.61
CA ARG A 39 -22.83 -0.90 -3.75
C ARG A 39 -22.62 0.56 -3.35
N ARG A 40 -23.27 1.02 -2.28
CA ARG A 40 -23.08 2.39 -1.76
C ARG A 40 -21.65 2.60 -1.26
N GLY A 41 -21.11 1.64 -0.50
CA GLY A 41 -19.73 1.64 -0.04
C GLY A 41 -18.74 1.68 -1.20
N LEU A 42 -18.94 0.85 -2.23
CA LEU A 42 -18.12 0.87 -3.45
C LEU A 42 -18.17 2.21 -4.17
N SER A 43 -19.33 2.85 -4.30
CA SER A 43 -19.47 4.16 -4.95
C SER A 43 -18.64 5.22 -4.22
N LYS A 44 -18.83 5.35 -2.90
CA LYS A 44 -18.08 6.30 -2.07
C LYS A 44 -16.58 6.01 -2.08
N TYR A 45 -16.20 4.74 -1.99
CA TYR A 45 -14.81 4.30 -2.08
C TYR A 45 -14.17 4.67 -3.42
N THR A 46 -14.90 4.48 -4.52
CA THR A 46 -14.43 4.83 -5.87
C THR A 46 -14.24 6.34 -6.03
N GLU A 47 -15.16 7.15 -5.47
CA GLU A 47 -15.04 8.60 -5.45
C GLU A 47 -13.80 9.06 -4.68
N ILE A 48 -13.59 8.53 -3.46
CA ILE A 48 -12.41 8.87 -2.63
C ILE A 48 -11.11 8.47 -3.31
N ILE A 49 -11.05 7.32 -3.98
CA ILE A 49 -9.89 6.95 -4.80
C ILE A 49 -9.65 8.00 -5.87
N ARG A 50 -10.67 8.38 -6.64
CA ARG A 50 -10.51 9.36 -7.73
C ARG A 50 -10.01 10.72 -7.24
N THR A 51 -10.46 11.16 -6.07
CA THR A 51 -10.01 12.45 -5.51
C THR A 51 -8.61 12.38 -4.88
N THR A 52 -8.19 11.19 -4.44
CA THR A 52 -6.91 10.98 -3.75
C THR A 52 -5.80 10.65 -4.73
N TRP A 53 -6.05 9.70 -5.65
CA TRP A 53 -5.14 9.20 -6.67
C TRP A 53 -5.36 9.96 -7.98
N ARG A 54 -5.03 11.25 -7.93
CA ARG A 54 -5.08 12.16 -9.08
C ARG A 54 -3.74 12.85 -9.27
N ASN A 55 -3.50 13.28 -10.51
CA ASN A 55 -2.54 14.34 -10.72
C ASN A 55 -3.14 15.67 -10.25
N GLY A 56 -2.30 16.56 -9.73
CA GLY A 56 -2.67 17.95 -9.48
C GLY A 56 -2.94 18.65 -10.80
N ASP A 57 -3.98 19.47 -10.84
CA ASP A 57 -4.00 20.59 -11.78
C ASP A 57 -2.83 21.52 -11.44
N ILE A 58 -2.42 22.37 -12.39
CA ILE A 58 -1.44 23.43 -12.12
C ILE A 58 -1.96 24.24 -10.94
N VAL A 59 -1.30 24.14 -9.78
CA VAL A 59 -1.65 24.93 -8.60
C VAL A 59 -1.10 26.35 -8.81
N GLU A 60 -1.87 27.17 -9.53
CA GLU A 60 -1.77 28.62 -9.46
C GLU A 60 -2.27 29.05 -8.08
N GLY A 61 -1.40 28.99 -7.07
CA GLY A 61 -1.82 29.15 -5.69
C GLY A 61 -0.71 29.59 -4.76
N SER A 62 -1.11 29.94 -3.53
CA SER A 62 -0.20 30.32 -2.45
C SER A 62 0.80 29.21 -2.14
N TRP A 63 1.90 29.58 -1.49
CA TRP A 63 2.95 28.64 -1.08
C TRP A 63 2.40 27.46 -0.26
N THR A 64 1.46 27.76 0.65
CA THR A 64 0.75 26.76 1.45
C THR A 64 -0.09 25.80 0.61
N ALA A 65 -0.69 26.25 -0.50
CA ALA A 65 -1.44 25.37 -1.38
C ALA A 65 -0.51 24.34 -2.06
N LYS A 66 0.66 24.79 -2.53
CA LYS A 66 1.69 23.89 -3.10
C LYS A 66 2.20 22.89 -2.06
N GLN A 67 2.46 23.33 -0.83
CA GLN A 67 2.88 22.45 0.28
C GLN A 67 1.82 21.39 0.61
N ARG A 68 0.54 21.76 0.63
CA ARG A 68 -0.56 20.80 0.85
C ARG A 68 -0.67 19.78 -0.28
N GLU A 69 -0.44 20.21 -1.52
CA GLU A 69 -0.44 19.30 -2.66
C GLU A 69 0.75 18.33 -2.60
N LEU A 70 1.94 18.78 -2.19
CA LEU A 70 3.09 17.90 -1.91
C LEU A 70 2.78 16.90 -0.81
N VAL A 71 2.15 17.33 0.28
CA VAL A 71 1.69 16.44 1.35
C VAL A 71 0.70 15.41 0.82
N ARG A 72 -0.22 15.78 -0.08
CA ARG A 72 -1.11 14.82 -0.73
C ARG A 72 -0.32 13.76 -1.51
N TYR A 73 0.66 14.15 -2.32
CA TYR A 73 1.52 13.18 -3.03
C TYR A 73 2.29 12.27 -2.05
N ALA A 74 2.80 12.83 -0.95
CA ALA A 74 3.46 12.07 0.10
C ALA A 74 2.57 10.98 0.69
N THR A 75 1.26 11.25 0.86
CA THR A 75 0.31 10.25 1.39
C THR A 75 0.07 9.05 0.47
N LEU A 76 0.49 9.12 -0.81
CA LEU A 76 0.41 8.00 -1.75
C LEU A 76 1.59 7.01 -1.62
N ALA A 77 2.56 7.32 -0.76
CA ALA A 77 3.75 6.52 -0.57
C ALA A 77 3.45 5.12 -0.01
N ALA A 78 4.24 4.14 -0.44
CA ALA A 78 4.23 2.83 0.17
C ALA A 78 4.69 2.92 1.63
N ASN A 79 4.03 2.16 2.50
CA ASN A 79 4.36 2.09 3.92
C ASN A 79 3.84 0.76 4.50
N SER A 80 4.46 0.27 5.58
CA SER A 80 4.12 -1.04 6.16
C SER A 80 2.67 -1.06 6.63
N HIS A 81 1.95 -2.15 6.31
CA HIS A 81 0.52 -2.35 6.63
C HIS A 81 -0.42 -1.20 6.21
N ASN A 82 0.05 -0.26 5.39
CA ASN A 82 -0.64 1.00 5.12
C ASN A 82 -0.99 1.79 6.40
N THR A 83 -0.13 1.75 7.44
CA THR A 83 -0.33 2.49 8.70
C THR A 83 -0.24 4.00 8.55
N GLN A 84 0.46 4.47 7.50
CA GLN A 84 0.73 5.88 7.21
C GLN A 84 1.39 6.60 8.41
N PRO A 85 2.58 6.16 8.85
CA PRO A 85 3.12 6.50 10.16
C PRO A 85 3.85 7.85 10.16
N TRP A 86 3.25 8.87 9.55
CA TRP A 86 3.82 10.20 9.35
C TRP A 86 2.92 11.31 9.87
N ARG A 87 3.55 12.37 10.36
CA ARG A 87 2.92 13.65 10.68
C ARG A 87 3.60 14.75 9.86
N PHE A 88 2.81 15.52 9.13
CA PHE A 88 3.31 16.62 8.34
C PHE A 88 3.09 17.94 9.07
N GLN A 89 4.16 18.72 9.21
CA GLN A 89 4.08 20.09 9.70
C GLN A 89 4.49 21.05 8.57
N ILE A 90 3.53 21.87 8.12
CA ILE A 90 3.78 22.90 7.13
C ILE A 90 4.43 24.09 7.83
N LEU A 91 5.58 24.52 7.33
CA LEU A 91 6.34 25.69 7.78
C LEU A 91 6.36 26.73 6.64
N ASP A 92 7.05 27.86 6.82
CA ASP A 92 7.06 28.94 5.80
C ASP A 92 7.57 28.45 4.43
N ARG A 93 8.79 27.93 4.36
CA ARG A 93 9.42 27.44 3.11
C ARG A 93 9.74 25.96 3.09
N SER A 94 9.11 25.18 3.96
CA SER A 94 9.44 23.77 4.11
C SER A 94 8.27 22.95 4.64
N VAL A 95 8.37 21.63 4.52
CA VAL A 95 7.50 20.67 5.20
C VAL A 95 8.36 19.79 6.07
N MET A 96 8.03 19.67 7.36
CA MET A 96 8.65 18.69 8.25
C MET A 96 7.83 17.40 8.22
N VAL A 97 8.49 16.28 7.99
CA VAL A 97 7.92 14.93 7.99
C VAL A 97 8.42 14.22 9.25
N LEU A 98 7.54 14.07 10.23
CA LEU A 98 7.84 13.49 11.54
C LEU A 98 7.25 12.09 11.67
N PRO A 99 7.87 11.20 12.46
CA PRO A 99 7.33 9.88 12.75
C PRO A 99 6.06 10.00 13.60
N ASP A 100 5.00 9.26 13.26
CA ASP A 100 3.86 9.06 14.14
C ASP A 100 4.06 7.80 14.98
N THR A 101 4.57 7.97 16.21
CA THR A 101 4.82 6.84 17.10
C THR A 101 3.54 6.11 17.54
N GLY A 102 2.37 6.75 17.42
CA GLY A 102 1.07 6.12 17.68
C GLY A 102 0.63 5.12 16.60
N ARG A 103 1.32 5.12 15.45
CA ARG A 103 1.04 4.25 14.29
C ARG A 103 2.15 3.22 14.05
N ARG A 104 3.00 3.00 15.05
CA ARG A 104 4.06 1.97 15.06
C ARG A 104 3.48 0.57 15.00
N LEU A 105 4.33 -0.37 14.61
CA LEU A 105 4.04 -1.80 14.55
C LEU A 105 5.02 -2.56 15.44
N PRO A 106 4.93 -2.49 16.77
CA PRO A 106 5.91 -3.09 17.67
C PRO A 106 6.15 -4.60 17.49
N ALA A 107 5.19 -5.36 16.94
CA ALA A 107 5.40 -6.78 16.66
C ALA A 107 6.04 -7.02 15.28
N VAL A 108 5.58 -6.32 14.23
CA VAL A 108 6.12 -6.45 12.85
C VAL A 108 7.46 -5.72 12.68
N ASP A 109 7.65 -4.62 13.39
CA ASP A 109 8.71 -3.62 13.23
C ASP A 109 9.24 -3.14 14.60
N PRO A 110 9.84 -4.04 15.41
CA PRO A 110 10.22 -3.74 16.79
C PRO A 110 11.30 -2.66 16.92
N ASP A 111 12.10 -2.44 15.87
CA ASP A 111 13.19 -1.45 15.80
C ASP A 111 12.83 -0.20 14.97
N ASP A 112 11.57 -0.06 14.57
CA ASP A 112 11.02 1.07 13.80
C ASP A 112 11.65 1.30 12.42
N HIS A 113 12.37 0.32 11.88
CA HIS A 113 13.02 0.49 10.59
C HIS A 113 11.99 0.66 9.46
N HIS A 114 10.86 -0.07 9.48
CA HIS A 114 9.79 0.11 8.50
C HIS A 114 9.10 1.47 8.66
N LEU A 115 8.96 1.98 9.90
CA LEU A 115 8.45 3.31 10.14
C LEU A 115 9.31 4.36 9.42
N PHE A 116 10.63 4.36 9.64
CA PHE A 116 11.52 5.34 9.02
C PHE A 116 11.65 5.15 7.51
N ALA A 117 11.66 3.91 7.02
CA ALA A 117 11.59 3.64 5.58
C ALA A 117 10.32 4.25 4.95
N SER A 118 9.19 4.19 5.65
CA SER A 118 7.92 4.78 5.19
C SER A 118 7.99 6.31 5.08
N LEU A 119 8.67 6.98 6.03
CA LEU A 119 8.93 8.43 5.95
C LEU A 119 9.77 8.77 4.71
N GLY A 120 10.81 7.98 4.44
CA GLY A 120 11.64 8.13 3.24
C GLY A 120 10.82 8.03 1.95
N CYS A 121 9.93 7.03 1.85
CA CYS A 121 9.03 6.90 0.71
C CYS A 121 8.08 8.11 0.56
N ALA A 122 7.56 8.64 1.67
CA ALA A 122 6.71 9.84 1.66
C ALA A 122 7.47 11.08 1.15
N VAL A 123 8.71 11.26 1.59
CA VAL A 123 9.58 12.34 1.14
C VAL A 123 9.95 12.19 -0.33
N GLU A 124 10.27 10.99 -0.80
CA GLU A 124 10.61 10.76 -2.20
C GLU A 124 9.45 11.13 -3.12
N ASN A 125 8.21 10.79 -2.75
CA ASN A 125 7.03 11.25 -3.48
C ASN A 125 6.91 12.79 -3.51
N MET A 126 7.32 13.50 -2.46
CA MET A 126 7.37 14.98 -2.48
C MET A 126 8.45 15.48 -3.43
N VAL A 127 9.62 14.83 -3.44
CA VAL A 127 10.74 15.18 -4.32
C VAL A 127 10.36 15.04 -5.78
N GLU A 128 9.73 13.92 -6.15
CA GLU A 128 9.24 13.69 -7.51
C GLU A 128 8.09 14.63 -7.89
N ALA A 129 7.25 15.03 -6.94
CA ALA A 129 6.12 15.93 -7.20
C ALA A 129 6.49 17.42 -7.27
N ALA A 130 7.55 17.86 -6.59
CA ALA A 130 7.90 19.28 -6.49
C ALA A 130 8.08 19.99 -7.85
N PRO A 131 8.77 19.42 -8.86
CA PRO A 131 8.94 20.08 -10.15
C PRO A 131 7.62 20.40 -10.85
N SER A 132 6.58 19.57 -10.69
CA SER A 132 5.24 19.81 -11.25
C SER A 132 4.54 21.02 -10.64
N LEU A 133 5.06 21.55 -9.55
CA LEU A 133 4.55 22.74 -8.86
C LEU A 133 5.48 23.95 -9.06
N GLY A 134 6.50 23.84 -9.91
CA GLY A 134 7.55 24.85 -10.09
C GLY A 134 8.42 24.99 -8.84
N LEU A 135 8.70 23.87 -8.17
CA LEU A 135 9.49 23.80 -6.95
C LEU A 135 10.59 22.75 -7.08
N ARG A 136 11.64 22.91 -6.29
CA ARG A 136 12.61 21.87 -5.97
C ARG A 136 12.50 21.57 -4.48
N ALA A 137 12.43 20.29 -4.15
CA ALA A 137 12.45 19.83 -2.77
C ALA A 137 13.84 19.35 -2.38
N VAL A 138 14.32 19.79 -1.22
CA VAL A 138 15.64 19.48 -0.68
C VAL A 138 15.46 18.82 0.69
N PRO A 139 15.44 17.48 0.74
CA PRO A 139 15.27 16.77 2.00
C PRO A 139 16.57 16.73 2.80
N THR A 140 16.46 16.97 4.11
CA THR A 140 17.55 16.82 5.08
C THR A 140 17.01 16.10 6.32
N TYR A 141 17.72 15.07 6.79
CA TYR A 141 17.37 14.40 8.03
C TYR A 141 17.73 15.28 9.23
N ASP A 142 16.73 15.60 10.05
CA ASP A 142 16.88 16.31 11.31
C ASP A 142 16.99 15.29 12.46
N VAL A 143 18.22 15.12 12.95
CA VAL A 143 18.54 14.17 14.03
C VAL A 143 17.81 14.53 15.33
N ARG A 144 17.59 15.82 15.62
CA ARG A 144 16.94 16.26 16.88
C ARG A 144 15.45 16.02 16.83
N ALA A 145 14.82 16.32 15.69
CA ALA A 145 13.40 16.07 15.48
C ALA A 145 13.08 14.59 15.17
N GLN A 146 14.11 13.78 14.90
CA GLN A 146 13.98 12.42 14.37
C GLN A 146 13.07 12.37 13.14
N GLY A 147 13.22 13.33 12.25
CA GLY A 147 12.35 13.51 11.09
C GLY A 147 13.10 14.04 9.88
N ILE A 148 12.37 14.31 8.79
CA ILE A 148 12.96 14.82 7.56
C ILE A 148 12.37 16.20 7.28
N ARG A 149 13.25 17.21 7.25
CA ARG A 149 12.90 18.55 6.80
C ARG A 149 13.03 18.58 5.27
N VAL A 150 11.96 18.97 4.60
CA VAL A 150 11.94 19.17 3.15
C VAL A 150 11.87 20.65 2.86
N ASP A 151 13.01 21.27 2.58
CA ASP A 151 13.07 22.67 2.15
C ASP A 151 12.62 22.81 0.69
N LEU A 152 11.89 23.88 0.39
CA LEU A 152 11.27 24.12 -0.91
C LEU A 152 11.83 25.39 -1.54
N GLU A 153 12.33 25.25 -2.76
CA GLU A 153 12.94 26.34 -3.52
C GLU A 153 12.15 26.53 -4.83
N PRO A 154 11.97 27.76 -5.34
CA PRO A 154 11.46 27.96 -6.69
C PRO A 154 12.35 27.27 -7.74
N ALA A 155 11.75 26.58 -8.69
CA ALA A 155 12.45 25.91 -9.79
C ALA A 155 11.58 25.94 -11.07
N PRO A 156 12.17 25.71 -12.26
CA PRO A 156 11.39 25.56 -13.48
C PRO A 156 10.33 24.46 -13.36
N HIS A 157 9.16 24.70 -13.93
CA HIS A 157 8.12 23.70 -13.98
C HIS A 157 8.56 22.52 -14.87
N ALA A 158 8.41 21.31 -14.36
CA ALA A 158 8.71 20.09 -15.11
C ALA A 158 7.83 18.92 -14.64
N THR A 159 7.51 18.02 -15.56
CA THR A 159 6.84 16.75 -15.26
C THR A 159 7.71 15.60 -15.74
N THR A 160 7.93 14.60 -14.89
CA THR A 160 8.74 13.40 -15.21
C THR A 160 7.86 12.16 -15.28
N ASP A 161 8.37 11.09 -15.91
CA ASP A 161 7.68 9.79 -15.90
C ASP A 161 7.55 9.22 -14.48
N LEU A 162 8.54 9.47 -13.61
CA LEU A 162 8.51 9.07 -12.20
C LEU A 162 7.39 9.78 -11.44
N PHE A 163 7.23 11.10 -11.62
CA PHE A 163 6.10 11.86 -11.09
C PHE A 163 4.76 11.26 -11.53
N ASN A 164 4.58 11.00 -12.83
CA ASN A 164 3.35 10.41 -13.35
C ASN A 164 3.10 9.00 -12.80
N ALA A 165 4.15 8.25 -12.48
CA ALA A 165 4.03 6.91 -11.90
C ALA A 165 3.51 6.91 -10.45
N VAL A 166 3.68 7.99 -9.69
CA VAL A 166 3.27 8.08 -8.27
C VAL A 166 1.79 7.71 -8.08
N ILE A 167 0.91 8.21 -8.96
CA ILE A 167 -0.54 7.98 -8.88
C ILE A 167 -0.98 6.63 -9.47
N HIS A 168 -0.07 5.87 -10.06
CA HIS A 168 -0.36 4.57 -10.66
C HIS A 168 0.26 3.41 -9.88
N ARG A 169 1.31 3.68 -9.08
CA ARG A 169 2.04 2.67 -8.32
C ARG A 169 1.14 1.98 -7.30
N GLN A 170 1.12 0.65 -7.33
CA GLN A 170 0.42 -0.18 -6.35
C GLN A 170 1.30 -1.33 -5.87
N SER A 171 0.98 -1.89 -4.70
CA SER A 171 1.60 -3.13 -4.22
C SER A 171 0.77 -4.32 -4.67
N THR A 172 1.22 -4.98 -5.73
CA THR A 172 0.54 -6.15 -6.32
C THR A 172 0.87 -7.42 -5.53
N ARG A 173 -0.16 -8.16 -5.11
CA ARG A 173 -0.04 -9.45 -4.39
C ARG A 173 -0.63 -10.62 -5.20
N THR A 174 -0.79 -10.43 -6.50
CA THR A 174 -1.29 -11.48 -7.40
C THR A 174 -0.14 -12.34 -7.91
N VAL A 175 -0.47 -13.52 -8.41
CA VAL A 175 0.47 -14.35 -9.15
C VAL A 175 0.93 -13.59 -10.40
N TYR A 176 2.24 -13.44 -10.56
CA TYR A 176 2.86 -12.89 -11.77
C TYR A 176 2.85 -13.94 -12.89
N ASP A 177 2.93 -13.50 -14.14
CA ASP A 177 2.83 -14.36 -15.33
C ASP A 177 4.04 -15.29 -15.57
N GLY A 178 5.09 -15.16 -14.77
CA GLY A 178 6.29 -16.01 -14.83
C GLY A 178 7.26 -15.68 -15.98
N ARG A 179 7.00 -14.63 -16.76
CA ARG A 179 7.93 -14.22 -17.82
C ARG A 179 9.21 -13.63 -17.22
N PRO A 180 10.40 -13.96 -17.77
CA PRO A 180 11.64 -13.37 -17.29
C PRO A 180 11.69 -11.88 -17.61
N VAL A 181 12.27 -11.10 -16.70
CA VAL A 181 12.53 -9.67 -16.90
C VAL A 181 13.69 -9.51 -17.89
N PRO A 182 13.58 -8.68 -18.94
CA PRO A 182 14.68 -8.44 -19.87
C PRO A 182 15.96 -7.96 -19.17
N PRO A 183 17.16 -8.42 -19.58
CA PRO A 183 18.42 -8.02 -18.94
C PRO A 183 18.64 -6.50 -18.88
N ALA A 184 18.25 -5.78 -19.94
CA ALA A 184 18.34 -4.32 -19.96
C ALA A 184 17.53 -3.66 -18.82
N HIS A 185 16.35 -4.20 -18.50
CA HIS A 185 15.53 -3.70 -17.40
C HIS A 185 16.13 -4.05 -16.03
N LEU A 186 16.77 -5.22 -15.91
CA LEU A 186 17.50 -5.58 -14.68
C LEU A 186 18.65 -4.62 -14.40
N THR A 187 19.42 -4.24 -15.43
CA THR A 187 20.48 -3.23 -15.30
C THR A 187 19.92 -1.89 -14.86
N LEU A 188 18.82 -1.43 -15.46
CA LEU A 188 18.15 -0.18 -15.08
C LEU A 188 17.66 -0.22 -13.63
N LEU A 189 17.04 -1.32 -13.21
CA LEU A 189 16.58 -1.54 -11.84
C LEU A 189 17.75 -1.52 -10.85
N GLN A 190 18.86 -2.20 -11.18
CA GLN A 190 20.05 -2.21 -10.32
C GLN A 190 20.66 -0.83 -10.18
N ALA A 191 20.76 -0.06 -11.27
CA ALA A 191 21.25 1.31 -11.25
C ALA A 191 20.33 2.22 -10.43
N ALA A 192 19.01 2.12 -10.61
CA ALA A 192 18.03 2.95 -9.90
C ALA A 192 17.98 2.64 -8.39
N GLY A 193 18.15 1.38 -7.99
CA GLY A 193 18.09 0.95 -6.59
C GLY A 193 19.43 1.00 -5.84
N THR A 194 20.52 1.42 -6.49
CA THR A 194 21.86 1.48 -5.88
C THR A 194 22.28 2.93 -5.66
N ALA A 195 22.64 3.24 -4.42
CA ALA A 195 23.14 4.54 -3.96
C ALA A 195 24.38 4.33 -3.06
N PRO A 196 25.11 5.38 -2.65
CA PRO A 196 26.32 5.22 -1.84
C PRO A 196 26.15 4.38 -0.55
N THR A 197 24.95 4.40 0.04
CA THR A 197 24.61 3.66 1.28
C THR A 197 23.57 2.55 1.08
N VAL A 198 23.08 2.35 -0.15
CA VAL A 198 22.00 1.40 -0.46
C VAL A 198 22.42 0.55 -1.65
N ARG A 199 22.20 -0.77 -1.59
CA ARG A 199 22.56 -1.68 -2.68
C ARG A 199 21.36 -2.50 -3.10
N MET A 200 21.07 -2.50 -4.41
CA MET A 200 20.09 -3.40 -5.01
C MET A 200 20.72 -4.77 -5.26
N LEU A 201 20.12 -5.82 -4.71
CA LEU A 201 20.46 -7.21 -5.02
C LEU A 201 19.34 -7.83 -5.87
N LEU A 202 19.71 -8.46 -6.98
CA LEU A 202 18.78 -9.10 -7.91
C LEU A 202 18.97 -10.62 -7.86
N PHE A 203 17.90 -11.36 -7.56
CA PHE A 203 17.90 -12.82 -7.48
C PHE A 203 17.07 -13.41 -8.62
N THR A 204 17.70 -13.64 -9.77
CA THR A 204 17.04 -14.13 -10.98
C THR A 204 17.23 -15.62 -11.23
N GLU A 205 18.08 -16.28 -10.45
CA GLU A 205 18.27 -17.72 -10.57
C GLU A 205 17.21 -18.50 -9.81
N ARG A 206 16.75 -19.61 -10.39
CA ARG A 206 15.69 -20.44 -9.78
C ARG A 206 16.11 -20.93 -8.39
N LYS A 207 17.34 -21.41 -8.26
CA LYS A 207 17.89 -21.94 -7.00
C LYS A 207 17.91 -20.89 -5.89
N GLU A 208 18.32 -19.67 -6.21
CA GLU A 208 18.32 -18.55 -5.25
C GLU A 208 16.90 -18.20 -4.82
N ARG A 209 15.95 -18.14 -5.76
CA ARG A 209 14.54 -17.90 -5.44
C ARG A 209 13.94 -18.99 -4.55
N GLU A 210 14.26 -20.25 -4.80
CA GLU A 210 13.81 -21.38 -3.96
C GLU A 210 14.41 -21.30 -2.55
N GLN A 211 15.66 -20.87 -2.42
CA GLN A 211 16.29 -20.65 -1.13
C GLN A 211 15.67 -19.46 -0.38
N ILE A 212 15.40 -18.34 -1.05
CA ILE A 212 14.70 -17.20 -0.45
C ILE A 212 13.30 -17.62 -0.02
N LEU A 213 12.59 -18.39 -0.84
CA LEU A 213 11.25 -18.89 -0.53
C LEU A 213 11.23 -19.72 0.75
N SER A 214 12.24 -20.57 0.99
CA SER A 214 12.28 -21.38 2.22
C SER A 214 12.43 -20.50 3.47
N TYR A 215 13.25 -19.45 3.41
CA TYR A 215 13.36 -18.47 4.51
C TYR A 215 12.08 -17.66 4.71
N LEU A 216 11.40 -17.25 3.63
CA LEU A 216 10.13 -16.54 3.71
C LEU A 216 9.04 -17.40 4.36
N ILE A 217 8.95 -18.68 4.00
CA ILE A 217 8.00 -19.63 4.62
C ILE A 217 8.31 -19.79 6.11
N ALA A 218 9.57 -20.04 6.47
CA ALA A 218 9.97 -20.21 7.86
C ALA A 218 9.70 -18.95 8.70
N GLY A 219 9.99 -17.76 8.16
CA GLY A 219 9.71 -16.48 8.81
C GLY A 219 8.21 -16.23 9.01
N ASN A 220 7.41 -16.49 7.98
CA ASN A 220 5.95 -16.36 8.07
C ASN A 220 5.35 -17.35 9.08
N ASP A 221 5.83 -18.60 9.11
CA ASP A 221 5.38 -19.61 10.09
C ASP A 221 5.71 -19.19 11.53
N ALA A 222 6.88 -18.58 11.75
CA ALA A 222 7.26 -18.05 13.05
C ALA A 222 6.35 -16.88 13.46
N GLN A 223 6.12 -15.92 12.56
CA GLN A 223 5.22 -14.78 12.81
C GLN A 223 3.78 -15.23 13.09
N MET A 224 3.24 -16.18 12.34
CA MET A 224 1.88 -16.68 12.53
C MET A 224 1.69 -17.46 13.84
N LYS A 225 2.76 -17.94 14.46
CA LYS A 225 2.75 -18.55 15.81
C LYS A 225 2.86 -17.52 16.92
N ASP A 226 3.27 -16.29 16.62
CA ASP A 226 3.31 -15.20 17.58
C ASP A 226 1.93 -14.51 17.69
N MET A 227 1.33 -14.62 18.87
CA MET A 227 0.03 -14.03 19.16
C MET A 227 0.06 -12.50 19.13
N ALA A 228 1.18 -11.86 19.46
CA ALA A 228 1.34 -10.41 19.39
C ALA A 228 1.29 -9.94 17.93
N PHE A 229 2.06 -10.59 17.06
CA PHE A 229 2.01 -10.36 15.61
C PHE A 229 0.62 -10.58 15.04
N VAL A 230 -0.04 -11.71 15.34
CA VAL A 230 -1.38 -12.01 14.81
C VAL A 230 -2.41 -10.97 15.26
N LYS A 231 -2.35 -10.53 16.52
CA LYS A 231 -3.24 -9.48 17.04
C LYS A 231 -2.99 -8.14 16.33
N GLU A 232 -1.73 -7.75 16.17
CA GLU A 232 -1.35 -6.52 15.47
C GLU A 232 -1.81 -6.55 14.01
N LEU A 233 -1.49 -7.62 13.25
CA LEU A 233 -1.91 -7.79 11.87
C LEU A 233 -3.43 -7.68 11.71
N LYS A 234 -4.20 -8.37 12.55
CA LYS A 234 -5.68 -8.30 12.52
C LYS A 234 -6.18 -6.87 12.73
N SER A 235 -5.58 -6.12 13.65
CA SER A 235 -5.97 -4.73 13.92
C SER A 235 -5.75 -3.78 12.73
N TRP A 236 -4.90 -4.18 11.77
CA TRP A 236 -4.61 -3.41 10.55
C TRP A 236 -5.35 -3.90 9.31
N ILE A 237 -6.16 -4.95 9.40
CA ILE A 237 -7.00 -5.37 8.26
C ILE A 237 -8.30 -4.57 8.25
N ARG A 238 -8.75 -4.18 7.05
CA ARG A 238 -10.07 -3.59 6.82
C ARG A 238 -10.89 -4.58 6.00
N PHE A 239 -12.01 -5.04 6.52
CA PHE A 239 -12.80 -6.11 5.87
C PHE A 239 -13.93 -5.55 5.01
N SER A 240 -14.42 -4.35 5.34
CA SER A 240 -15.52 -3.69 4.64
C SER A 240 -15.10 -2.37 3.98
N TYR A 241 -15.94 -1.85 3.07
CA TYR A 241 -15.78 -0.50 2.54
C TYR A 241 -15.94 0.56 3.63
N GLU A 242 -16.77 0.31 4.64
CA GLU A 242 -17.01 1.24 5.75
C GLU A 242 -15.75 1.37 6.62
N ASP A 243 -15.12 0.24 6.97
CA ASP A 243 -13.87 0.23 7.74
C ASP A 243 -12.77 0.95 6.96
N ALA A 244 -12.63 0.64 5.67
CA ALA A 244 -11.63 1.27 4.81
C ALA A 244 -11.86 2.78 4.62
N LEU A 245 -13.12 3.23 4.59
CA LEU A 245 -13.46 4.65 4.42
C LEU A 245 -13.36 5.45 5.71
N SER A 246 -13.61 4.82 6.87
CA SER A 246 -13.61 5.48 8.17
C SER A 246 -12.20 5.79 8.64
N THR A 247 -11.27 4.83 8.50
CA THR A 247 -9.89 5.01 8.95
C THR A 247 -8.96 5.46 7.83
N ARG A 248 -9.26 5.10 6.57
CA ARG A 248 -8.45 5.38 5.36
C ARG A 248 -7.02 4.87 5.47
N ASP A 249 -6.81 3.84 6.27
CA ASP A 249 -5.53 3.18 6.52
C ASP A 249 -5.71 1.66 6.57
N GLY A 250 -4.62 0.95 6.82
CA GLY A 250 -4.65 -0.50 6.95
C GLY A 250 -4.72 -1.24 5.61
N LEU A 251 -4.58 -2.56 5.71
CA LEU A 251 -4.66 -3.51 4.63
C LEU A 251 -6.13 -3.79 4.29
N PHE A 252 -6.63 -3.18 3.22
CA PHE A 252 -7.96 -3.48 2.74
C PHE A 252 -8.01 -4.90 2.15
N ALA A 253 -8.90 -5.77 2.66
CA ALA A 253 -9.00 -7.17 2.27
C ALA A 253 -9.12 -7.40 0.75
N LYS A 254 -9.78 -6.47 0.04
CA LYS A 254 -9.88 -6.48 -1.43
C LYS A 254 -8.51 -6.50 -2.12
N SER A 255 -7.49 -5.86 -1.54
CA SER A 255 -6.12 -5.82 -2.09
C SER A 255 -5.37 -7.15 -2.00
N SER A 256 -5.86 -8.08 -1.17
CA SER A 256 -5.34 -9.44 -1.01
C SER A 256 -6.20 -10.49 -1.73
N GLY A 257 -7.10 -10.06 -2.64
CA GLY A 257 -8.01 -10.96 -3.36
C GLY A 257 -9.10 -11.59 -2.49
N SER A 258 -9.28 -11.11 -1.25
CA SER A 258 -10.33 -11.57 -0.35
C SER A 258 -11.65 -10.84 -0.63
N PRO A 259 -12.81 -11.48 -0.42
CA PRO A 259 -14.10 -10.82 -0.58
C PRO A 259 -14.26 -9.66 0.41
N VAL A 260 -14.94 -8.60 -0.02
CA VAL A 260 -15.37 -7.52 0.88
C VAL A 260 -16.58 -8.01 1.65
N LEU A 261 -16.45 -8.11 2.97
CA LEU A 261 -17.47 -8.64 3.86
C LEU A 261 -18.10 -7.48 4.67
N PRO A 262 -19.40 -7.56 5.01
CA PRO A 262 -19.98 -6.63 5.98
C PRO A 262 -19.24 -6.71 7.32
N SER A 263 -19.12 -5.59 8.03
CA SER A 263 -18.35 -5.52 9.28
C SER A 263 -18.82 -6.49 10.37
N PHE A 264 -20.09 -6.91 10.37
CA PHE A 264 -20.63 -7.92 11.30
C PHE A 264 -20.28 -9.38 10.96
N VAL A 265 -19.67 -9.63 9.79
CA VAL A 265 -19.19 -10.96 9.36
C VAL A 265 -17.66 -11.05 9.45
N GLY A 266 -16.97 -9.91 9.62
CA GLY A 266 -15.53 -9.87 9.89
C GLY A 266 -15.20 -10.38 11.30
N PRO A 267 -14.01 -10.97 11.50
CA PRO A 267 -13.54 -11.40 12.82
C PRO A 267 -13.26 -10.24 13.77
#